data_AF-A0A959SCX8-F1
#
_entry.id   AF-A0A959SCX8-F1
#
_cell.length_a   1.000
_cell.length_b   1.000
_cell.length_c   1.000
_cell.angle_alpha   90.00
_cell.angle_beta   90.00
_cell.angle_gamma   90.00
#
_symmetry.space_group_name_H-M   'P 1'
#
loop_
_entity.id
_entity.type
_entity.pdbx_description
1 polymer ?
#
loop_
_entity_poly.entity_id
_entity_poly.type
_entity_poly.pdbx_seq_one_letter_code
_entity_poly.pdbx_strand_id
1 'polypeptide(L)'
;LDITVRMPQVEKLEVLGSGTIRSGRFDNADHLVLVLKGSGDVLVDGPEKVNALSIEVSGSGDVFCGDVDVASRTIIALAGSGDIRVTGRTESIDIGLIGSGDVDAGEFKASSAKVRITGSGEAEVNSTSAVESIVTGSGRVNVSGSAGSERSRGVGTRVY
;
A
#
# COMPACT_ATOMS: atom_id res chain seq x y z
N LEU A 1 8.20 6.28 -25.35
CA LEU A 1 8.37 4.92 -25.91
C LEU A 1 7.28 4.10 -25.29
N ASP A 2 6.38 3.55 -26.09
CA ASP A 2 5.25 2.79 -25.58
C ASP A 2 5.49 1.31 -25.88
N ILE A 3 5.45 0.50 -24.84
CA ILE A 3 5.63 -0.96 -24.92
C ILE A 3 4.35 -1.59 -24.36
N THR A 4 3.75 -2.51 -25.11
CA THR A 4 2.59 -3.26 -24.66
C THR A 4 2.95 -4.74 -24.58
N VAL A 5 2.73 -5.34 -23.41
CA VAL A 5 2.95 -6.77 -23.16
C VAL A 5 1.62 -7.40 -22.78
N ARG A 6 1.35 -8.62 -23.27
CA ARG A 6 0.18 -9.41 -22.86
C ARG A 6 0.66 -10.73 -22.25
N MET A 7 0.20 -10.99 -21.04
CA MET A 7 0.52 -12.18 -20.28
C MET A 7 -0.67 -12.55 -19.40
N PRO A 8 -0.94 -13.86 -19.21
CA PRO A 8 -2.08 -14.31 -18.41
C PRO A 8 -1.87 -14.09 -16.90
N GLN A 9 -0.61 -14.14 -16.44
CA GLN A 9 -0.24 -13.98 -15.04
C GLN A 9 0.93 -13.01 -14.91
N VAL A 10 0.91 -12.22 -13.84
CA VAL A 10 1.97 -11.27 -13.49
C VAL A 10 2.29 -11.40 -12.03
N GLU A 11 3.54 -11.72 -11.73
CA GLU A 11 4.03 -11.80 -10.35
C GLU A 11 4.72 -10.51 -9.94
N LYS A 12 5.40 -9.82 -10.88
CA LYS A 12 6.18 -8.63 -10.58
C LYS A 12 6.10 -7.57 -11.67
N LEU A 13 5.82 -6.34 -11.26
CA LEU A 13 5.94 -5.13 -12.05
C LEU A 13 7.01 -4.24 -11.41
N GLU A 14 8.04 -3.88 -12.16
CA GLU A 14 9.15 -3.06 -11.65
C GLU A 14 9.45 -1.89 -12.59
N VAL A 15 9.44 -0.68 -12.03
CA VAL A 15 9.84 0.56 -12.70
C VAL A 15 11.11 1.09 -12.06
N LEU A 16 12.12 1.35 -12.89
CA LEU A 16 13.32 2.09 -12.51
C LEU A 16 13.36 3.40 -13.31
N GLY A 17 13.57 4.53 -12.64
CA GLY A 17 13.63 5.85 -13.27
C GLY A 17 12.28 6.56 -13.27
N SER A 18 11.86 7.08 -14.43
CA SER A 18 10.67 7.95 -14.59
C SER A 18 9.60 7.36 -15.51
N GLY A 19 9.64 6.04 -15.75
CA GLY A 19 8.68 5.35 -16.61
C GLY A 19 7.34 5.15 -15.93
N THR A 20 6.29 4.91 -16.71
CA THR A 20 4.96 4.58 -16.17
C THR A 20 4.59 3.16 -16.59
N ILE A 21 4.16 2.34 -15.63
CA ILE A 21 3.47 1.09 -15.92
C ILE A 21 1.99 1.31 -15.73
N ARG A 22 1.22 0.89 -16.75
CA ARG A 22 -0.23 0.75 -16.64
C ARG A 22 -0.59 -0.69 -16.86
N SER A 23 -1.36 -1.21 -15.94
CA SER A 23 -1.80 -2.58 -15.90
C SER A 23 -3.31 -2.62 -15.86
N GLY A 24 -3.90 -3.44 -16.72
CA GLY A 24 -5.28 -3.88 -16.56
C GLY A 24 -5.35 -5.16 -15.72
N ARG A 25 -6.44 -5.90 -15.91
CA ARG A 25 -6.72 -7.12 -15.16
C ARG A 25 -5.76 -8.27 -15.47
N PHE A 26 -5.34 -9.01 -14.45
CA PHE A 26 -4.66 -10.30 -14.55
C PHE A 26 -5.42 -11.41 -13.80
N ASP A 27 -5.03 -12.66 -14.07
CA ASP A 27 -5.65 -13.81 -13.43
C ASP A 27 -4.78 -14.37 -12.30
N ASN A 28 -5.32 -14.34 -11.08
CA ASN A 28 -4.98 -15.21 -9.95
C ASN A 28 -3.47 -15.39 -9.73
N ALA A 29 -2.76 -14.30 -9.41
CA ALA A 29 -1.35 -14.35 -9.03
C ALA A 29 -1.20 -14.83 -7.56
N ASP A 30 -0.28 -15.75 -7.29
CA ASP A 30 0.01 -16.16 -5.91
C ASP A 30 0.53 -14.95 -5.11
N HIS A 31 1.51 -14.24 -5.67
CA HIS A 31 2.06 -13.03 -5.07
C HIS A 31 2.25 -11.95 -6.14
N LEU A 32 1.56 -10.82 -5.98
CA LEU A 32 1.79 -9.64 -6.80
C LEU A 32 2.78 -8.69 -6.10
N VAL A 33 3.83 -8.32 -6.81
CA VAL A 33 4.90 -7.44 -6.35
C VAL A 33 4.98 -6.21 -7.26
N LEU A 34 4.72 -5.03 -6.69
CA LEU A 34 4.87 -3.74 -7.37
C LEU A 34 6.10 -3.04 -6.80
N VAL A 35 7.07 -2.75 -7.66
CA VAL A 35 8.30 -2.05 -7.27
C VAL A 35 8.46 -0.79 -8.11
N LEU A 36 8.61 0.35 -7.45
CA LEU A 36 8.88 1.63 -8.10
C LEU A 36 10.10 2.27 -7.46
N LYS A 37 11.15 2.49 -8.25
CA LYS A 37 12.36 3.19 -7.83
C LYS A 37 12.61 4.38 -8.74
N GLY A 38 12.40 5.58 -8.22
CA GLY A 38 12.55 6.83 -8.96
C GLY A 38 11.32 7.73 -8.82
N SER A 39 10.85 8.27 -9.94
CA SER A 39 9.80 9.30 -10.02
C SER A 39 8.75 8.98 -11.08
N GLY A 40 8.70 7.72 -11.51
CA GLY A 40 7.66 7.21 -12.42
C GLY A 40 6.43 6.76 -11.66
N ASP A 41 5.48 6.11 -12.34
CA ASP A 41 4.21 5.69 -11.72
C ASP A 41 3.87 4.23 -12.03
N VAL A 42 3.15 3.59 -11.12
CA VAL A 42 2.54 2.27 -11.36
C VAL A 42 1.04 2.36 -11.10
N LEU A 43 0.26 2.11 -12.16
CA LEU A 43 -1.19 2.05 -12.11
C LEU A 43 -1.65 0.62 -12.38
N VAL A 44 -2.33 0.01 -11.41
CA VAL A 44 -3.00 -1.29 -11.55
C VAL A 44 -4.50 -1.10 -11.40
N ASP A 45 -5.21 -1.20 -12.53
CA ASP A 45 -6.65 -1.07 -12.62
C ASP A 45 -7.32 -2.45 -12.72
N GLY A 46 -8.06 -2.86 -11.68
CA GLY A 46 -9.05 -3.92 -11.80
C GLY A 46 -9.23 -4.79 -10.56
N PRO A 47 -10.32 -5.57 -10.50
CA PRO A 47 -10.47 -6.56 -9.45
C PRO A 47 -9.43 -7.68 -9.60
N GLU A 48 -8.40 -7.61 -8.78
CA GLU A 48 -7.33 -8.60 -8.73
C GLU A 48 -7.55 -9.55 -7.57
N LYS A 49 -7.47 -10.86 -7.81
CA LYS A 49 -7.43 -11.85 -6.73
C LYS A 49 -6.01 -12.36 -6.59
N VAL A 50 -5.41 -12.15 -5.43
CA VAL A 50 -4.05 -12.58 -5.14
C VAL A 50 -3.95 -13.19 -3.76
N ASN A 51 -3.00 -14.11 -3.53
CA ASN A 51 -2.79 -14.59 -2.15
C ASN A 51 -2.05 -13.55 -1.32
N ALA A 52 -1.05 -12.88 -1.90
CA ALA A 52 -0.27 -11.84 -1.23
C ALA A 52 -0.01 -10.64 -2.16
N LEU A 53 0.13 -9.46 -1.54
CA LEU A 53 0.48 -8.21 -2.21
C LEU A 53 1.71 -7.59 -1.55
N SER A 54 2.65 -7.09 -2.35
CA SER A 54 3.77 -6.28 -1.86
C SER A 54 3.98 -5.08 -2.76
N ILE A 55 4.02 -3.89 -2.15
CA ILE A 55 4.26 -2.62 -2.82
C ILE A 55 5.49 -1.99 -2.19
N GLU A 56 6.51 -1.72 -3.01
CA GLU A 56 7.74 -1.03 -2.62
C GLU A 56 7.91 0.22 -3.47
N VAL A 57 7.96 1.38 -2.83
CA VAL A 57 8.27 2.66 -3.46
C VAL A 57 9.50 3.26 -2.83
N SER A 58 10.51 3.56 -3.65
CA SER A 58 11.69 4.32 -3.25
C SER A 58 11.87 5.52 -4.18
N GLY A 59 11.64 6.72 -3.66
CA GLY A 59 11.72 7.97 -4.43
C GLY A 59 10.49 8.85 -4.25
N SER A 60 10.02 9.43 -5.36
CA SER A 60 8.95 10.45 -5.38
C SER A 60 7.84 10.12 -6.37
N GLY A 61 7.79 8.88 -6.86
CA GLY A 61 6.76 8.43 -7.78
C GLY A 61 5.64 7.70 -7.05
N ASP A 62 4.53 7.49 -7.75
CA ASP A 62 3.28 7.07 -7.13
C ASP A 62 2.84 5.65 -7.54
N VAL A 63 2.15 4.97 -6.63
CA VAL A 63 1.52 3.67 -6.92
C VAL A 63 0.05 3.72 -6.58
N PHE A 64 -0.78 3.35 -7.56
CA PHE A 64 -2.19 3.08 -7.36
C PHE A 64 -2.50 1.62 -7.70
N CYS A 65 -3.08 0.91 -6.74
CA CYS A 65 -3.56 -0.46 -6.90
C CYS A 65 -5.02 -0.55 -6.44
N GLY A 66 -5.93 -0.52 -7.40
CA GLY A 66 -7.37 -0.48 -7.11
C GLY A 66 -8.03 -1.85 -7.09
N ASP A 67 -9.03 -2.01 -6.22
CA ASP A 67 -9.99 -3.15 -6.16
C ASP A 67 -9.36 -4.54 -5.95
N VAL A 68 -8.26 -4.64 -5.20
CA VAL A 68 -7.57 -5.92 -4.98
C VAL A 68 -8.16 -6.71 -3.79
N ASP A 69 -8.40 -8.00 -4.01
CA ASP A 69 -8.84 -9.01 -3.03
C ASP A 69 -7.65 -9.90 -2.65
N VAL A 70 -6.98 -9.54 -1.55
CA VAL A 70 -5.78 -10.23 -1.05
C VAL A 70 -6.17 -11.26 0.01
N ALA A 71 -5.91 -12.53 -0.26
CA ALA A 71 -6.36 -13.60 0.63
C ALA A 71 -5.64 -13.64 1.99
N SER A 72 -4.36 -13.23 2.05
CA SER A 72 -3.53 -13.42 3.25
C SER A 72 -2.92 -12.14 3.82
N ARG A 73 -2.01 -11.49 3.09
CA ARG A 73 -1.26 -10.34 3.61
C ARG A 73 -0.85 -9.37 2.54
N THR A 74 -0.86 -8.11 2.94
CA THR A 74 -0.37 -6.98 2.18
C THR A 74 0.80 -6.34 2.91
N ILE A 75 1.90 -6.09 2.20
CA ILE A 75 3.05 -5.33 2.72
C ILE A 75 3.23 -4.09 1.87
N ILE A 76 3.30 -2.92 2.50
CA ILE A 76 3.56 -1.65 1.84
C ILE A 76 4.82 -1.03 2.47
N ALA A 77 5.79 -0.72 1.63
CA ALA A 77 7.02 -0.03 2.02
C ALA A 77 7.19 1.22 1.16
N LEU A 78 7.09 2.39 1.78
CA LEU A 78 7.32 3.69 1.16
C LEU A 78 8.55 4.34 1.78
N ALA A 79 9.57 4.60 0.97
CA ALA A 79 10.78 5.34 1.33
C ALA A 79 10.95 6.55 0.41
N GLY A 80 10.55 7.73 0.89
CA GLY A 80 10.67 8.98 0.13
C GLY A 80 9.49 9.92 0.30
N SER A 81 8.98 10.43 -0.82
CA SER A 81 7.97 11.49 -0.87
C SER A 81 6.86 11.26 -1.91
N GLY A 82 6.80 10.08 -2.51
CA GLY A 82 5.68 9.67 -3.36
C GLY A 82 4.56 9.06 -2.54
N ASP A 83 3.47 8.73 -3.21
CA ASP A 83 2.24 8.29 -2.57
C ASP A 83 1.84 6.87 -3.00
N ILE A 84 1.23 6.13 -2.07
CA ILE A 84 0.68 4.80 -2.35
C ILE A 84 -0.80 4.79 -2.00
N ARG A 85 -1.66 4.47 -2.97
CA ARG A 85 -3.08 4.22 -2.73
C ARG A 85 -3.45 2.78 -3.07
N VAL A 86 -4.11 2.11 -2.14
CA VAL A 86 -4.64 0.75 -2.32
C VAL A 86 -6.11 0.69 -1.92
N THR A 87 -6.94 -0.02 -2.69
CA THR A 87 -8.36 -0.21 -2.38
C THR A 87 -8.77 -1.68 -2.55
N GLY A 88 -9.85 -2.11 -1.87
CA GLY A 88 -10.29 -3.51 -1.86
C GLY A 88 -10.31 -4.13 -0.46
N ARG A 89 -9.72 -5.34 -0.30
CA ARG A 89 -9.65 -6.03 1.00
C ARG A 89 -8.42 -6.91 1.18
N THR A 90 -8.01 -7.11 2.43
CA THR A 90 -6.96 -8.05 2.85
C THR A 90 -7.27 -8.64 4.22
N GLU A 91 -6.67 -9.76 4.57
CA GLU A 91 -6.73 -10.25 5.96
C GLU A 91 -5.81 -9.43 6.87
N SER A 92 -4.59 -9.11 6.40
CA SER A 92 -3.65 -8.29 7.16
C SER A 92 -2.92 -7.28 6.28
N ILE A 93 -2.56 -6.13 6.86
CA ILE A 93 -1.72 -5.12 6.23
C ILE A 93 -0.59 -4.67 7.17
N ASP A 94 0.65 -4.64 6.67
CA ASP A 94 1.81 -4.02 7.34
C ASP A 94 2.34 -2.88 6.47
N ILE A 95 2.32 -1.66 7.01
CA ILE A 95 2.74 -0.43 6.34
C ILE A 95 4.00 0.09 7.04
N GLY A 96 5.07 0.27 6.26
CA GLY A 96 6.28 0.98 6.65
C GLY A 96 6.47 2.24 5.81
N LEU A 97 6.49 3.40 6.46
CA LEU A 97 6.67 4.70 5.83
C LEU A 97 7.90 5.38 6.41
N ILE A 98 8.87 5.70 5.56
CA ILE A 98 10.06 6.49 5.90
C ILE A 98 10.11 7.71 4.98
N GLY A 99 9.93 8.90 5.55
CA GLY A 99 9.96 10.16 4.80
C GLY A 99 8.72 11.03 5.00
N SER A 100 8.19 11.56 3.90
CA SER A 100 7.16 12.60 3.90
C SER A 100 6.03 12.36 2.90
N GLY A 101 6.04 11.25 2.17
CA GLY A 101 4.90 10.85 1.33
C GLY A 101 3.83 10.16 2.16
N ASP A 102 2.74 9.75 1.50
CA ASP A 102 1.55 9.24 2.16
C ASP A 102 1.14 7.83 1.69
N VAL A 103 0.46 7.09 2.58
CA VAL A 103 -0.12 5.78 2.26
C VAL A 103 -1.62 5.81 2.55
N ASP A 104 -2.43 5.74 1.50
CA ASP A 104 -3.88 5.67 1.58
C ASP A 104 -4.37 4.24 1.40
N ALA A 105 -4.78 3.63 2.51
CA ALA A 105 -5.47 2.35 2.58
C ALA A 105 -6.84 2.50 3.29
N GLY A 106 -7.46 3.69 3.23
CA GLY A 106 -8.77 3.95 3.87
C GLY A 106 -9.93 3.21 3.19
N GLU A 107 -9.79 2.91 1.90
CA GLU A 107 -10.72 2.08 1.12
C GLU A 107 -10.26 0.61 1.01
N PHE A 108 -9.26 0.21 1.79
CA PHE A 108 -8.73 -1.15 1.81
C PHE A 108 -9.05 -1.84 3.14
N LYS A 109 -10.12 -2.64 3.15
CA LYS A 109 -10.63 -3.27 4.37
C LYS A 109 -9.68 -4.38 4.83
N ALA A 110 -9.05 -4.18 5.99
CA ALA A 110 -8.18 -5.15 6.62
C ALA A 110 -8.81 -5.73 7.90
N SER A 111 -8.60 -7.02 8.18
CA SER A 111 -8.96 -7.57 9.51
C SER A 111 -8.02 -7.05 10.59
N SER A 112 -6.73 -6.89 10.25
CA SER A 112 -5.71 -6.32 11.14
C SER A 112 -4.74 -5.41 10.38
N ALA A 113 -4.29 -4.35 11.05
CA ALA A 113 -3.34 -3.39 10.48
C ALA A 113 -2.15 -3.13 11.42
N LYS A 114 -0.97 -3.07 10.82
CA LYS A 114 0.25 -2.60 11.47
C LYS A 114 0.82 -1.44 10.67
N VAL A 115 1.12 -0.34 11.36
CA VAL A 115 1.60 0.88 10.70
C VAL A 115 2.82 1.40 11.45
N ARG A 116 3.90 1.65 10.72
CA ARG A 116 5.11 2.30 11.24
C ARG A 116 5.46 3.50 10.38
N ILE A 117 5.51 4.67 10.98
CA ILE A 117 5.90 5.92 10.33
C ILE A 117 7.17 6.46 10.98
N THR A 118 8.18 6.75 10.18
CA THR A 118 9.38 7.50 10.57
C THR A 118 9.48 8.73 9.68
N GLY A 119 9.23 9.91 10.25
CA GLY A 119 9.21 11.19 9.51
C GLY A 119 7.93 11.98 9.72
N SER A 120 7.40 12.53 8.63
CA SER A 120 6.27 13.49 8.64
C SER A 120 5.08 13.07 7.79
N GLY A 121 5.15 11.92 7.12
CA GLY A 121 4.07 11.41 6.27
C GLY A 121 2.84 10.93 7.04
N GLU A 122 1.79 10.63 6.30
CA GLU A 122 0.50 10.18 6.79
C GLU A 122 0.17 8.78 6.28
N ALA A 123 -0.54 7.99 7.10
CA ALA A 123 -1.12 6.73 6.68
C ALA A 123 -2.59 6.67 7.08
N GLU A 124 -3.46 6.34 6.13
CA GLU A 124 -4.87 6.02 6.37
C GLU A 124 -5.07 4.51 6.27
N VAL A 125 -5.73 3.91 7.27
CA VAL A 125 -6.01 2.47 7.30
C VAL A 125 -7.44 2.19 7.73
N ASN A 126 -8.06 1.18 7.11
CA ASN A 126 -9.38 0.69 7.48
C ASN A 126 -9.27 -0.71 8.10
N SER A 127 -9.48 -0.83 9.40
CA SER A 127 -9.33 -2.09 10.13
C SER A 127 -10.58 -2.45 10.92
N THR A 128 -10.95 -3.72 10.91
CA THR A 128 -12.15 -4.21 11.62
C THR A 128 -11.86 -4.89 12.95
N SER A 129 -10.60 -5.20 13.28
CA SER A 129 -10.27 -5.93 14.52
C SER A 129 -9.14 -5.29 15.32
N ALA A 130 -7.91 -5.31 14.80
CA ALA A 130 -6.72 -4.91 15.54
C ALA A 130 -5.89 -3.88 14.77
N VAL A 131 -5.41 -2.86 15.48
CA VAL A 131 -4.46 -1.88 14.92
C VAL A 131 -3.28 -1.66 15.86
N GLU A 132 -2.07 -1.83 15.33
CA GLU A 132 -0.82 -1.44 15.97
C GLU A 132 -0.17 -0.29 15.18
N SER A 133 0.00 0.87 15.79
CA SER A 133 0.66 2.02 15.17
C SER A 133 1.91 2.45 15.95
N ILE A 134 2.99 2.75 15.23
CA ILE A 134 4.20 3.35 15.78
C ILE A 134 4.57 4.57 14.95
N VAL A 135 4.64 5.75 15.57
CA VAL A 135 5.01 7.00 14.89
C VAL A 135 6.24 7.60 15.56
N THR A 136 7.30 7.80 14.77
CA THR A 136 8.52 8.50 15.16
C THR A 136 8.66 9.75 14.30
N GLY A 137 8.48 10.94 14.90
CA GLY A 137 8.52 12.22 14.18
C GLY A 137 7.21 12.99 14.34
N SER A 138 6.72 13.58 13.25
CA SER A 138 5.51 14.41 13.21
C SER A 138 4.40 13.85 12.33
N GLY A 139 4.58 12.64 11.80
CA GLY A 139 3.58 11.97 10.96
C GLY A 139 2.29 11.61 11.68
N ARG A 140 1.32 11.13 10.91
CA ARG A 140 -0.03 10.81 11.40
C ARG A 140 -0.51 9.46 10.91
N VAL A 141 -1.26 8.76 11.76
CA VAL A 141 -2.00 7.56 11.35
C VAL A 141 -3.47 7.79 11.62
N ASN A 142 -4.28 7.75 10.56
CA ASN A 142 -5.73 7.76 10.66
C ASN A 142 -6.26 6.34 10.54
N VAL A 143 -7.05 5.93 11.53
CA VAL A 143 -7.69 4.62 11.53
C VAL A 143 -9.19 4.83 11.38
N SER A 144 -9.77 4.13 10.41
CA SER A 144 -11.21 4.00 10.22
C SER A 144 -11.63 2.53 10.36
N GLY A 145 -12.93 2.27 10.49
CA GLY A 145 -13.48 0.93 10.65
C GLY A 145 -13.90 0.61 12.09
N SER A 146 -14.35 -0.62 12.33
CA SER A 146 -14.91 -1.04 13.62
C SER A 146 -13.89 -1.77 14.50
N ALA A 147 -12.64 -1.28 14.56
CA ALA A 147 -11.56 -1.94 15.29
C ALA A 147 -11.93 -2.17 16.77
N GLY A 148 -11.87 -3.43 17.22
CA GLY A 148 -12.25 -3.83 18.57
C GLY A 148 -11.10 -3.73 19.60
N SER A 149 -9.85 -3.60 19.16
CA SER A 149 -8.67 -3.48 20.03
C SER A 149 -7.55 -2.68 19.36
N GLU A 150 -7.00 -1.69 20.08
CA GLU A 150 -6.02 -0.76 19.54
C GLU A 150 -4.78 -0.63 20.43
N ARG A 151 -3.61 -0.48 19.80
CA ARG A 151 -2.35 -0.18 20.47
C ARG A 151 -1.55 0.83 19.66
N SER A 152 -1.46 2.07 20.16
CA SER A 152 -0.63 3.12 19.57
C SER A 152 0.59 3.42 20.44
N ARG A 153 1.77 3.61 19.83
CA ARG A 153 2.98 4.12 20.48
C ARG A 153 3.55 5.29 19.68
N GLY A 154 3.48 6.50 20.24
CA GLY A 154 3.96 7.73 19.60
C GLY A 154 2.94 8.86 19.72
N VAL A 155 3.31 10.06 19.27
CA VAL A 155 2.41 11.22 19.17
C VAL A 155 1.96 11.33 17.72
N GLY A 156 0.68 11.08 17.41
CA GLY A 156 0.18 11.23 16.03
C GLY A 156 -0.89 10.23 15.54
N THR A 157 -1.38 9.29 16.36
CA THR A 157 -2.49 8.41 15.94
C THR A 157 -3.84 9.06 16.25
N ARG A 158 -4.75 9.06 15.27
CA ARG A 158 -6.14 9.54 15.40
C ARG A 158 -7.10 8.48 14.85
N VAL A 159 -8.17 8.22 15.59
CA VAL A 159 -9.16 7.17 15.28
C VAL A 159 -10.52 7.84 15.07
N TYR A 160 -11.25 7.38 14.07
CA TYR A 160 -12.57 7.90 13.67
C TYR A 160 -13.64 6.82 13.71
#